data_AF-H1VSW2-F1
#
_entry.id   AF-H1VSW2-F1
#
_cell.length_a   1.000
_cell.length_b   1.000
_cell.length_c   1.000
_cell.angle_alpha   90.00
_cell.angle_beta   90.00
_cell.angle_gamma   90.00
#
_symmetry.space_group_name_H-M   'P 1'
#
loop_
_entity.id
_entity.type
_entity.pdbx_description
1 polymer ?
#
loop_
_entity_poly.entity_id
_entity_poly.type
_entity_poly.pdbx_seq_one_letter_code
_entity_poly.pdbx_strand_id
1 'polypeptide(L)'
;MRRTIQTALLSLDWLIEKGVRIQADARWQENSAKPCDTGSSVDDLKAEFAKVDFSAVDPVFPDKTSPRGAKYAFTKEAILERARSGVQDIREHKEKLILVVSHSGFLRLGVTGHWFFNGDYRLFELDEFNEPDQPPKLKQLEATLSGGLGKSWPDPVVIGSDLPIPDAPPRGQTP
;
A
#
# COMPACT_ATOMS: atom_id res chain seq x y z
N MET A 1 8.94 -4.58 -0.21
CA MET A 1 9.66 -4.93 1.05
C MET A 1 9.73 -6.44 1.20
N ARG A 2 10.86 -6.97 1.69
CA ARG A 2 11.11 -8.43 1.81
C ARG A 2 9.99 -9.19 2.53
N ARG A 3 9.59 -8.74 3.72
CA ARG A 3 8.53 -9.38 4.52
C ARG A 3 7.19 -9.50 3.77
N THR A 4 6.84 -8.52 2.95
CA THR A 4 5.60 -8.51 2.16
C THR A 4 5.66 -9.51 1.02
N ILE A 5 6.81 -9.58 0.34
CA ILE A 5 7.05 -10.55 -0.73
C ILE A 5 7.02 -11.97 -0.15
N GLN A 6 7.69 -12.19 0.97
CA GLN A 6 7.67 -13.48 1.67
C GLN A 6 6.25 -13.87 2.09
N THR A 7 5.46 -12.95 2.68
CA THR A 7 4.05 -13.21 2.97
C THR A 7 3.28 -13.63 1.73
N ALA A 8 3.39 -12.87 0.63
CA ALA A 8 2.69 -13.20 -0.61
C ALA A 8 3.08 -14.57 -1.17
N LEU A 9 4.39 -14.88 -1.19
CA LEU A 9 4.90 -16.16 -1.68
C LEU A 9 4.53 -17.34 -0.79
N LEU A 10 4.37 -17.14 0.52
CA LEU A 10 4.04 -18.21 1.47
C LEU A 10 2.53 -18.43 1.63
N SER A 11 1.71 -17.39 1.48
CA SER A 11 0.26 -17.49 1.69
C SER A 11 -0.55 -17.69 0.41
N LEU A 12 0.03 -17.36 -0.75
CA LEU A 12 -0.61 -17.41 -2.06
C LEU A 12 0.14 -18.30 -3.06
N ASP A 13 1.05 -19.15 -2.59
CA ASP A 13 1.79 -20.11 -3.42
C ASP A 13 0.86 -20.93 -4.33
N TRP A 14 -0.24 -21.43 -3.78
CA TRP A 14 -1.24 -22.23 -4.49
C TRP A 14 -1.93 -21.49 -5.66
N LEU A 15 -1.97 -20.16 -5.65
CA LEU A 15 -2.43 -19.35 -6.79
C LEU A 15 -1.31 -19.13 -7.80
N ILE A 16 -0.11 -18.83 -7.31
CA ILE A 16 1.07 -18.59 -8.15
C ILE A 16 1.41 -19.85 -8.95
N GLU A 17 1.31 -21.03 -8.34
CA GLU A 17 1.49 -22.33 -8.99
C GLU A 17 0.44 -22.61 -10.07
N LYS A 18 -0.74 -22.01 -9.97
CA LYS A 18 -1.79 -22.05 -11.00
C LYS A 18 -1.61 -20.99 -12.11
N GLY A 19 -0.51 -20.24 -12.07
CA GLY A 19 -0.17 -19.24 -13.08
C GLY A 19 -0.74 -17.84 -12.81
N VAL A 20 -1.26 -17.57 -11.60
CA VAL A 20 -1.63 -16.19 -11.23
C VAL A 20 -0.36 -15.34 -11.15
N ARG A 21 -0.37 -14.20 -11.85
CA ARG A 21 0.76 -13.27 -11.87
C ARG A 21 0.98 -12.66 -10.49
N ILE A 22 2.24 -12.60 -10.07
CA ILE A 22 2.68 -11.83 -8.90
C ILE A 22 3.60 -10.69 -9.36
N GLN A 23 3.21 -9.46 -9.03
CA GLN A 23 3.91 -8.24 -9.40
C GLN A 23 4.23 -7.41 -8.16
N ALA A 24 5.45 -6.91 -8.07
CA ALA A 24 5.83 -5.91 -7.07
C ALA A 24 5.40 -4.51 -7.51
N ASP A 25 4.91 -3.71 -6.57
CA ASP A 25 4.53 -2.32 -6.80
C ASP A 25 4.87 -1.47 -5.59
N ALA A 26 5.70 -0.45 -5.81
CA ALA A 26 6.23 0.43 -4.77
C ALA A 26 5.14 1.29 -4.10
N ARG A 27 3.98 1.48 -4.73
CA ARG A 27 2.85 2.23 -4.14
C ARG A 27 2.39 1.61 -2.82
N TRP A 28 2.47 0.28 -2.70
CA TRP A 28 1.98 -0.49 -1.55
C TRP A 28 3.01 -0.68 -0.42
N GLN A 29 4.10 0.08 -0.44
CA GLN A 29 5.09 0.05 0.63
C GLN A 29 4.54 0.64 1.95
N GLU A 30 5.10 0.22 3.08
CA GLU A 30 4.83 0.82 4.41
C GLU A 30 4.99 2.34 4.39
N ASN A 31 4.28 3.02 5.28
CA ASN A 31 4.25 4.48 5.36
C ASN A 31 5.56 5.11 5.84
N SER A 32 6.23 4.54 6.85
CA SER A 32 7.33 5.20 7.57
C SER A 32 8.66 5.15 6.83
N ALA A 33 9.57 6.09 7.13
CA ALA A 33 10.94 6.11 6.62
C ALA A 33 11.95 5.45 7.58
N LYS A 34 11.49 4.66 8.57
CA LYS A 34 12.39 3.91 9.44
C LYS A 34 13.21 2.91 8.61
N PRO A 35 14.43 2.54 9.03
CA PRO A 35 15.25 1.57 8.29
C PRO A 35 14.51 0.25 8.02
N CYS A 36 13.72 -0.22 8.99
CA CYS A 36 12.91 -1.42 8.82
C CYS A 36 11.77 -1.28 7.81
N ASP A 37 11.40 -0.06 7.38
CA ASP A 37 10.27 0.28 6.51
C ASP A 37 10.68 0.85 5.14
N THR A 38 11.97 1.07 4.94
CA THR A 38 12.54 1.64 3.70
C THR A 38 12.76 0.55 2.65
N GLY A 39 13.03 -0.70 3.04
CA GLY A 39 13.18 -1.83 2.10
C GLY A 39 14.60 -2.03 1.59
N SER A 40 14.77 -2.91 0.60
CA SER A 40 16.05 -3.22 -0.07
C SER A 40 15.99 -2.74 -1.52
N SER A 41 17.13 -2.66 -2.20
CA SER A 41 17.15 -2.26 -3.62
C SER A 41 16.36 -3.23 -4.49
N VAL A 42 15.91 -2.78 -5.67
CA VAL A 42 15.22 -3.66 -6.63
C VAL A 42 16.12 -4.81 -7.08
N ASP A 43 17.42 -4.57 -7.27
CA ASP A 43 18.36 -5.60 -7.73
C ASP A 43 18.56 -6.69 -6.67
N ASP A 44 18.69 -6.31 -5.39
CA ASP A 44 18.76 -7.29 -4.30
C ASP A 44 17.48 -8.14 -4.22
N LEU A 45 16.32 -7.49 -4.36
CA LEU A 45 15.03 -8.19 -4.30
C LEU A 45 14.81 -9.11 -5.50
N LYS A 46 15.24 -8.72 -6.71
CA LYS A 46 15.21 -9.57 -7.91
C LYS A 46 16.07 -10.81 -7.74
N ALA A 47 17.27 -10.65 -7.18
CA ALA A 47 18.18 -11.77 -6.93
C ALA A 47 17.58 -12.78 -5.93
N GLU A 48 16.85 -12.29 -4.92
CA GLU A 48 16.23 -13.13 -3.90
C GLU A 48 14.88 -13.75 -4.32
N PHE A 49 14.09 -13.02 -5.13
CA PHE A 49 12.70 -13.38 -5.44
C PHE A 49 12.45 -13.49 -6.95
N ALA A 50 13.09 -14.45 -7.60
CA ALA A 50 13.00 -14.65 -9.05
C ALA A 50 11.57 -14.89 -9.59
N LYS A 51 10.61 -15.30 -8.75
CA LYS A 51 9.20 -15.50 -9.14
C LYS A 51 8.40 -14.20 -9.25
N VAL A 52 8.90 -13.09 -8.70
CA VAL A 52 8.18 -11.81 -8.63
C VAL A 52 8.55 -10.93 -9.80
N ASP A 53 7.55 -10.38 -10.47
CA ASP A 53 7.76 -9.39 -11.52
C ASP A 53 8.04 -8.00 -10.91
N PHE A 54 9.25 -7.49 -11.15
CA PHE A 54 9.68 -6.16 -10.70
C PHE A 54 9.73 -5.12 -11.84
N SER A 55 9.27 -5.45 -13.05
CA SER A 55 9.40 -4.59 -14.24
C SER A 55 8.70 -3.24 -14.08
N ALA A 56 7.61 -3.19 -13.32
CA ALA A 56 6.83 -1.99 -13.06
C ALA A 56 7.27 -1.22 -11.79
N VAL A 57 8.28 -1.70 -11.06
CA VAL A 57 8.73 -1.04 -9.83
C VAL A 57 9.50 0.22 -10.19
N ASP A 58 9.05 1.35 -9.64
CA ASP A 58 9.74 2.61 -9.79
C ASP A 58 11.21 2.54 -9.32
N PRO A 59 12.18 2.90 -10.18
CA PRO A 59 13.59 2.95 -9.82
C PRO A 59 13.95 3.89 -8.65
N VAL A 60 13.08 4.83 -8.27
CA VAL A 60 13.28 5.66 -7.07
C VAL A 60 13.16 4.85 -5.78
N PHE A 61 12.36 3.78 -5.76
CA PHE A 61 12.31 2.87 -4.63
C PHE A 61 13.71 2.28 -4.36
N PRO A 62 14.18 2.17 -3.11
CA PRO A 62 13.46 2.34 -1.84
C PRO A 62 13.48 3.75 -1.22
N ASP A 63 13.92 4.78 -1.92
CA ASP A 63 14.16 6.12 -1.35
C ASP A 63 12.86 6.82 -0.90
N LYS A 64 12.88 7.30 0.36
CA LYS A 64 11.77 8.01 1.02
C LYS A 64 12.13 9.40 1.51
N THR A 65 13.41 9.79 1.42
CA THR A 65 13.92 10.97 2.14
C THR A 65 14.52 11.99 1.19
N SER A 66 15.02 11.59 0.02
CA SER A 66 15.51 12.55 -0.96
C SER A 66 14.36 13.26 -1.68
N PRO A 67 14.62 14.40 -2.34
CA PRO A 67 13.65 15.06 -3.22
C PRO A 67 13.12 14.14 -4.33
N ARG A 68 13.92 13.18 -4.81
CA ARG A 68 13.47 12.20 -5.81
C ARG A 68 12.47 11.22 -5.21
N GLY A 69 12.68 10.85 -3.94
CA GLY A 69 11.83 9.97 -3.14
C GLY A 69 10.59 10.64 -2.53
N ALA A 70 10.30 11.91 -2.85
CA ALA A 70 9.26 12.70 -2.19
C ALA A 70 7.87 12.02 -2.21
N LYS A 71 7.53 11.29 -3.28
CA LYS A 71 6.26 10.54 -3.36
C LYS A 71 6.17 9.32 -2.44
N TYR A 72 7.30 8.89 -1.87
CA TYR A 72 7.37 7.81 -0.88
C TYR A 72 7.59 8.34 0.55
N ALA A 73 7.66 9.66 0.73
CA ALA A 73 7.91 10.28 2.01
C ALA A 73 6.85 9.92 3.06
N PHE A 74 7.26 9.95 4.33
CA PHE A 74 6.37 9.75 5.47
C PHE A 74 5.61 11.05 5.79
N THR A 75 4.80 11.51 4.84
CA THR A 75 3.92 12.67 4.99
C THR A 75 2.50 12.29 4.59
N LYS A 76 1.51 12.99 5.13
CA LYS A 76 0.09 12.78 4.85
C LYS A 76 -0.18 12.88 3.36
N GLU A 77 0.35 13.90 2.70
CA GLU A 77 0.13 14.16 1.28
C GLU A 77 0.70 13.02 0.43
N ALA A 78 1.96 12.63 0.66
CA ALA A 78 2.61 11.59 -0.11
C ALA A 78 1.91 10.22 0.08
N ILE A 79 1.50 9.90 1.30
CA ILE A 79 0.81 8.63 1.59
C ILE A 79 -0.57 8.58 0.96
N LEU A 80 -1.37 9.64 1.10
CA LEU A 80 -2.72 9.68 0.55
C LEU A 80 -2.70 9.69 -0.98
N GLU A 81 -1.79 10.44 -1.60
CA GLU A 81 -1.64 10.45 -3.06
C GLU A 81 -1.20 9.09 -3.59
N ARG A 82 -0.27 8.42 -2.89
CA ARG A 82 0.20 7.08 -3.26
C ARG A 82 -0.89 6.02 -3.09
N ALA A 83 -1.68 6.11 -2.02
CA ALA A 83 -2.85 5.27 -1.81
C ALA A 83 -3.89 5.47 -2.92
N ARG A 84 -4.23 6.72 -3.25
CA ARG A 84 -5.15 7.07 -4.34
C ARG A 84 -4.68 6.50 -5.68
N SER A 85 -3.41 6.68 -6.02
CA SER A 85 -2.82 6.15 -7.25
C SER A 85 -2.85 4.62 -7.29
N GLY A 86 -2.61 3.94 -6.16
CA GLY A 86 -2.68 2.48 -6.06
C GLY A 86 -4.11 1.94 -6.27
N VAL A 87 -5.11 2.57 -5.66
CA VAL A 87 -6.51 2.14 -5.85
C VAL A 87 -7.01 2.48 -7.26
N GLN A 88 -6.58 3.61 -7.83
CA GLN A 88 -6.90 3.95 -9.22
C GLN A 88 -6.36 2.90 -10.20
N ASP A 89 -5.13 2.43 -9.98
CA ASP A 89 -4.53 1.34 -10.76
C ASP A 89 -5.38 0.06 -10.69
N ILE A 90 -5.77 -0.36 -9.48
CA ILE A 90 -6.67 -1.51 -9.26
C ILE A 90 -7.96 -1.37 -10.07
N ARG A 91 -8.54 -0.17 -10.15
CA ARG A 91 -9.77 0.08 -10.91
C ARG A 91 -9.58 -0.07 -12.43
N GLU A 92 -8.37 0.14 -12.94
CA GLU A 92 -8.05 0.05 -14.37
C GLU A 92 -7.77 -1.40 -14.83
N HIS A 93 -7.56 -2.32 -13.88
CA HIS A 93 -7.39 -3.75 -14.15
C HIS A 93 -8.71 -4.44 -14.50
N LYS A 94 -8.63 -5.57 -15.23
CA LYS A 94 -9.80 -6.34 -15.70
C LYS A 94 -10.10 -7.57 -14.83
N GLU A 95 -9.19 -7.88 -13.92
CA GLU A 95 -9.25 -8.99 -13.00
C GLU A 95 -10.43 -8.82 -12.03
N LYS A 96 -11.19 -9.89 -11.83
CA LYS A 96 -12.34 -9.90 -10.91
C LYS A 96 -11.93 -9.86 -9.43
N LEU A 97 -10.70 -10.27 -9.13
CA LEU A 97 -10.14 -10.31 -7.79
C LEU A 97 -8.66 -9.96 -7.87
N ILE A 98 -8.26 -8.97 -7.08
CA ILE A 98 -6.88 -8.52 -6.95
C ILE A 98 -6.49 -8.66 -5.49
N LEU A 99 -5.38 -9.37 -5.23
CA LEU A 99 -4.84 -9.53 -3.89
C LEU A 99 -3.69 -8.56 -3.68
N VAL A 100 -3.87 -7.64 -2.73
CA VAL A 100 -2.82 -6.71 -2.32
C VAL A 100 -2.23 -7.17 -1.00
N VAL A 101 -0.94 -7.52 -1.01
CA VAL A 101 -0.18 -7.81 0.21
C VAL A 101 0.63 -6.56 0.54
N SER A 102 0.41 -6.00 1.74
CA SER A 102 1.00 -4.72 2.15
C SER A 102 1.20 -4.70 3.68
N HIS A 103 1.27 -3.51 4.27
CA HIS A 103 1.53 -3.29 5.67
C HIS A 103 0.38 -2.56 6.34
N SER A 104 0.19 -2.82 7.64
CA SER A 104 -0.93 -2.29 8.39
C SER A 104 -0.93 -0.77 8.48
N GLY A 105 0.24 -0.13 8.63
CA GLY A 105 0.33 1.33 8.71
C GLY A 105 -0.17 2.01 7.44
N PHE A 106 0.33 1.59 6.29
CA PHE A 106 -0.11 2.10 4.99
C PHE A 106 -1.57 1.74 4.67
N LEU A 107 -1.99 0.48 4.83
CA LEU A 107 -3.37 0.08 4.54
C LEU A 107 -4.37 0.82 5.43
N ARG A 108 -4.10 0.92 6.74
CA ARG A 108 -4.98 1.58 7.70
C ARG A 108 -5.09 3.08 7.44
N LEU A 109 -3.96 3.78 7.41
CA LEU A 109 -3.96 5.25 7.39
C LEU A 109 -4.03 5.84 5.99
N GLY A 110 -3.62 5.10 4.96
CA GLY A 110 -3.61 5.57 3.58
C GLY A 110 -4.81 5.09 2.77
N VAL A 111 -5.22 3.83 2.94
CA VAL A 111 -6.08 3.15 1.95
C VAL A 111 -7.50 2.91 2.45
N THR A 112 -7.68 2.23 3.59
CA THR A 112 -8.96 1.62 3.95
C THR A 112 -9.60 2.18 5.21
N GLY A 113 -8.84 2.82 6.10
CA GLY A 113 -9.35 3.25 7.40
C GLY A 113 -9.60 2.08 8.37
N HIS A 114 -9.07 0.88 8.11
CA HIS A 114 -9.29 -0.28 8.96
C HIS A 114 -8.01 -0.91 9.50
N TRP A 115 -8.10 -1.53 10.68
CA TRP A 115 -6.96 -2.19 11.32
C TRP A 115 -6.59 -3.51 10.65
N PHE A 116 -5.30 -3.79 10.56
CA PHE A 116 -4.77 -5.08 10.08
C PHE A 116 -3.76 -5.60 11.08
N PHE A 117 -4.05 -6.73 11.71
CA PHE A 117 -3.08 -7.46 12.51
C PHE A 117 -2.25 -8.39 11.62
N ASN A 118 -1.10 -8.85 12.11
CA ASN A 118 -0.15 -9.61 11.31
C ASN A 118 -0.80 -10.88 10.72
N GLY A 119 -0.73 -11.01 9.39
CA GLY A 119 -1.28 -12.15 8.65
C GLY A 119 -2.79 -12.12 8.47
N ASP A 120 -3.48 -11.06 8.91
CA ASP A 120 -4.91 -10.90 8.71
C ASP A 120 -5.22 -10.30 7.33
N TYR A 121 -6.46 -10.46 6.86
CA TYR A 121 -6.91 -9.94 5.57
C TYR A 121 -8.29 -9.28 5.67
N ARG A 122 -8.61 -8.42 4.70
CA ARG A 122 -9.93 -7.81 4.55
C ARG A 122 -10.35 -7.86 3.09
N LEU A 123 -11.66 -7.96 2.86
CA LEU A 123 -12.23 -7.93 1.51
C LEU A 123 -12.94 -6.60 1.29
N PHE A 124 -12.72 -6.03 0.11
CA PHE A 124 -13.32 -4.77 -0.29
C PHE A 124 -13.89 -4.88 -1.69
N GLU A 125 -15.00 -4.17 -1.91
CA GLU A 125 -15.54 -3.87 -3.23
C GLU A 125 -15.12 -2.46 -3.63
N LEU A 126 -14.76 -2.27 -4.90
CA LEU A 126 -14.62 -0.93 -5.47
C LEU A 126 -16.00 -0.31 -5.59
N ASP A 127 -16.16 0.89 -5.06
CA ASP A 127 -17.39 1.64 -5.23
C ASP A 127 -17.47 2.17 -6.68
N GLU A 128 -18.42 1.65 -7.45
CA GLU A 128 -18.65 2.01 -8.85
C GLU A 128 -19.17 3.44 -9.02
N PHE A 129 -19.67 4.06 -7.94
CA PHE A 129 -20.28 5.40 -7.96
C PHE A 129 -19.33 6.51 -7.50
N ASN A 130 -18.02 6.31 -7.60
CA ASN A 130 -17.08 7.38 -7.30
C ASN A 130 -17.17 8.50 -8.33
N GLU A 131 -17.30 9.73 -7.84
CA GLU A 131 -17.14 10.93 -8.65
C GLU A 131 -15.74 10.93 -9.32
N PRO A 132 -15.62 11.41 -10.57
CA PRO A 132 -14.36 11.37 -11.32
C PRO A 132 -13.15 11.97 -10.59
N ASP A 133 -13.39 12.95 -9.72
CA ASP A 133 -12.38 13.70 -8.97
C ASP A 133 -12.24 13.24 -7.50
N GLN A 134 -12.95 12.20 -7.08
CA GLN A 134 -12.83 11.60 -5.75
C GLN A 134 -11.89 10.37 -5.77
N PRO A 135 -11.08 10.17 -4.72
CA PRO A 135 -10.31 8.95 -4.58
C PRO A 135 -11.27 7.74 -4.59
N PRO A 136 -10.93 6.64 -5.28
CA PRO A 136 -11.85 5.53 -5.36
C PRO A 136 -12.12 4.97 -3.96
N LYS A 137 -13.39 4.98 -3.56
CA LYS A 137 -13.87 4.40 -2.31
C LYS A 137 -13.83 2.89 -2.37
N LEU A 138 -13.38 2.30 -1.27
CA LEU A 138 -13.40 0.87 -1.01
C LEU A 138 -14.47 0.60 0.05
N LYS A 139 -15.44 -0.22 -0.30
CA LYS A 139 -16.48 -0.67 0.64
C LYS A 139 -16.05 -2.00 1.23
N GLN A 140 -15.82 -2.06 2.54
CA GLN A 140 -15.46 -3.32 3.18
C GLN A 140 -16.64 -4.28 3.20
N LEU A 141 -16.39 -5.56 2.91
CA LEU A 141 -17.37 -6.64 3.10
C LEU A 141 -17.54 -6.96 4.59
N GLU A 142 -18.80 -7.10 5.02
CA GLU A 142 -19.19 -7.37 6.41
C GLU A 142 -18.51 -8.61 6.99
N ALA A 143 -18.33 -9.65 6.18
CA ALA A 143 -17.71 -10.91 6.57
C ALA A 143 -16.26 -10.77 7.08
N THR A 144 -15.61 -9.62 6.86
CA THR A 144 -14.23 -9.38 7.28
C THR A 144 -14.07 -8.19 8.22
N LEU A 145 -15.15 -7.69 8.86
CA LEU A 145 -15.10 -6.50 9.73
C LEU A 145 -14.03 -6.59 10.83
N SER A 146 -13.85 -7.76 11.45
CA SER A 146 -12.79 -8.04 12.43
C SER A 146 -11.53 -8.68 11.82
N GLY A 147 -11.36 -8.53 10.50
CA GLY A 147 -10.40 -9.27 9.70
C GLY A 147 -10.87 -10.70 9.40
N GLY A 148 -10.40 -11.27 8.29
CA GLY A 148 -10.76 -12.61 7.85
C GLY A 148 -10.23 -13.73 8.75
N LEU A 149 -9.28 -13.43 9.64
CA LEU A 149 -8.87 -14.31 10.74
C LEU A 149 -9.51 -13.94 12.10
N GLY A 150 -10.34 -12.90 12.15
CA GLY A 150 -11.01 -12.41 13.36
C GLY A 150 -10.07 -11.78 14.39
N LYS A 151 -8.89 -11.29 13.96
CA LYS A 151 -7.84 -10.79 14.87
C LYS A 151 -7.75 -9.28 14.91
N SER A 152 -8.33 -8.58 13.94
CA SER A 152 -8.23 -7.13 13.81
C SER A 152 -9.41 -6.42 14.48
N TRP A 153 -9.18 -5.22 14.97
CA TRP A 153 -10.26 -4.40 15.53
C TRP A 153 -11.29 -4.02 14.45
N PRO A 154 -12.60 -4.08 14.77
CA PRO A 154 -13.66 -3.71 13.84
C PRO A 154 -13.80 -2.19 13.68
N ASP A 155 -13.39 -1.42 14.70
CA ASP A 155 -13.55 0.03 14.70
C ASP A 155 -12.75 0.69 13.58
N PRO A 156 -13.40 1.50 12.72
CA PRO A 156 -12.70 2.23 11.68
C PRO A 156 -11.89 3.38 12.29
N VAL A 157 -10.88 3.83 11.54
CA VAL A 157 -10.13 5.05 11.80
C VAL A 157 -10.26 5.99 10.62
N VAL A 158 -10.15 7.28 10.89
CA VAL A 158 -10.17 8.30 9.84
C VAL A 158 -8.88 8.21 9.04
N ILE A 159 -9.00 8.00 7.73
CA ILE A 159 -7.88 7.99 6.79
C ILE A 159 -7.07 9.30 6.95
N GLY A 160 -5.76 9.16 7.15
CA GLY A 160 -4.83 10.28 7.33
C GLY A 160 -4.92 11.05 8.66
N SER A 161 -5.59 10.53 9.69
CA SER A 161 -5.68 11.21 11.01
C SER A 161 -4.32 11.36 11.70
N ASP A 162 -3.50 10.31 11.66
CA ASP A 162 -2.25 10.20 12.44
C ASP A 162 -1.00 10.35 11.56
N LEU A 163 -1.15 10.89 10.35
CA LEU A 163 -0.04 11.07 9.42
C LEU A 163 0.62 12.44 9.59
N PRO A 164 1.96 12.53 9.48
CA PRO A 164 2.66 13.80 9.62
C PRO A 164 2.24 14.78 8.53
N ILE A 165 1.89 16.00 8.93
CA ILE A 165 1.73 17.12 8.00
C ILE A 165 3.09 17.84 7.96
N PRO A 166 3.71 18.05 6.78
CA PRO A 166 4.94 18.82 6.68
C PRO A 166 4.75 20.18 7.33
N ASP A 167 5.75 20.65 8.07
CA ASP A 167 5.73 22.01 8.60
C ASP A 167 5.50 22.99 7.43
N ALA A 168 4.55 23.91 7.61
CA ALA A 168 4.35 24.97 6.63
C ALA A 168 5.69 25.70 6.45
N PRO A 169 6.14 25.99 5.21
CA PRO A 169 7.34 26.78 5.01
C PRO A 169 7.20 28.09 5.79
N PRO A 170 8.25 28.57 6.47
CA PRO A 170 8.17 29.77 7.28
C PRO A 170 7.60 30.91 6.45
N ARG A 171 6.52 31.54 6.94
CA ARG A 171 5.91 32.69 6.28
C ARG A 171 6.92 33.84 6.29
N GLY A 172 7.39 34.21 5.11
CA GLY A 172 8.07 35.49 4.88
C GLY A 172 9.57 35.47 5.15
N GLN A 173 10.33 35.13 4.11
CA GLN A 173 11.41 36.02 3.69
C GLN A 173 11.15 36.37 2.23
N THR A 174 10.40 37.45 2.05
CA THR A 174 10.40 38.19 0.78
C THR A 174 11.82 38.73 0.56
N PRO A 175 12.37 38.69 -0.67
CA PRO A 175 13.73 39.19 -0.96
C PRO A 175 13.96 40.63 -0.53
#